data_AF-A0A6A7GAP2-F1
#
_entry.id   AF-A0A6A7GAP2-F1
#
_cell.length_a   1.000
_cell.length_b   1.000
_cell.length_c   1.000
_cell.angle_alpha   90.00
_cell.angle_beta   90.00
_cell.angle_gamma   90.00
#
_symmetry.space_group_name_H-M   'P 1'
#
loop_
_entity.id
_entity.type
_entity.pdbx_description
1 polymer ?
#
loop_
_entity_poly.entity_id
_entity_poly.type
_entity_poly.pdbx_seq_one_letter_code
_entity_poly.pdbx_strand_id
1 'polypeptide(L)'
;QNSREMNSDSLSKIKTEIETHAEHIIHSVMMDKIIHLDELYEKTDHVSSEELTLLPAGAQANKKIIELGQTIKHEILGLVEDAEVLRQWITLNIPKIEDGNNFGVGVQEDILAMLVAGKTTGLAFLNNLKAYHIARATMIKKVLKYPNLEDYQRAVAELDSKQYTHLRNCARDLRNNYAVLFDMIIKNMDKLKRPKGSNQNNSSMY
;
A
#
# COMPACT_ATOMS: atom_id res chain seq x y z
N GLN A 1 -31.12 3.25 -30.82
CA GLN A 1 -30.69 1.88 -30.49
C GLN A 1 -29.17 1.73 -30.60
N ASN A 2 -28.54 2.04 -31.74
CA ASN A 2 -27.08 1.97 -31.94
C ASN A 2 -26.20 2.58 -30.83
N SER A 3 -26.53 3.76 -30.30
CA SER A 3 -25.69 4.40 -29.25
C SER A 3 -25.77 3.71 -27.88
N ARG A 4 -26.89 3.02 -27.56
CA ARG A 4 -27.02 2.28 -26.30
C ARG A 4 -26.30 0.94 -26.36
N GLU A 5 -26.34 0.27 -27.51
CA GLU A 5 -25.59 -0.96 -27.76
C GLU A 5 -24.08 -0.71 -27.76
N MET A 6 -23.61 0.34 -28.47
CA MET A 6 -22.20 0.75 -28.47
C MET A 6 -21.66 1.12 -27.07
N ASN A 7 -22.49 1.72 -26.22
CA ASN A 7 -22.14 2.04 -24.83
C ASN A 7 -22.10 0.79 -23.93
N SER A 8 -22.98 -0.19 -24.17
CA SER A 8 -22.98 -1.47 -23.46
C SER A 8 -21.73 -2.30 -23.78
N ASP A 9 -21.33 -2.33 -25.05
CA ASP A 9 -20.12 -3.04 -25.51
C ASP A 9 -18.82 -2.36 -25.01
N SER A 10 -18.83 -1.03 -24.89
CA SER A 10 -17.69 -0.30 -24.32
C SER A 10 -17.53 -0.59 -22.83
N LEU A 11 -18.64 -0.66 -22.08
CA LEU A 11 -18.62 -0.97 -20.66
C LEU A 11 -18.21 -2.43 -20.39
N SER A 12 -18.69 -3.37 -21.21
CA SER A 12 -18.31 -4.78 -21.07
C SER A 12 -16.81 -4.97 -21.29
N LYS A 13 -16.23 -4.30 -22.30
CA LYS A 13 -14.79 -4.31 -22.56
C LYS A 13 -13.98 -3.80 -21.36
N ILE A 14 -14.37 -2.66 -20.79
CA ILE A 14 -13.68 -2.08 -19.61
C ILE A 14 -13.75 -3.05 -18.42
N LYS A 15 -14.90 -3.69 -18.19
CA LYS A 15 -15.05 -4.69 -17.11
C LYS A 15 -14.07 -5.86 -17.29
N THR A 16 -13.96 -6.39 -18.51
CA THR A 16 -13.04 -7.49 -18.82
C THR A 16 -11.59 -7.08 -18.64
N GLU A 17 -11.20 -5.86 -19.04
CA GLU A 17 -9.84 -5.35 -18.84
C GLU A 17 -9.50 -5.21 -17.35
N ILE A 18 -10.43 -4.66 -16.55
CA ILE A 18 -10.27 -4.54 -15.10
C ILE A 18 -10.18 -5.91 -14.43
N GLU A 19 -11.02 -6.87 -14.84
CA GLU A 19 -10.98 -8.24 -14.31
C GLU A 19 -9.65 -8.92 -14.65
N THR A 20 -9.18 -8.82 -15.89
CA THR A 20 -7.87 -9.39 -16.31
C THR A 20 -6.73 -8.82 -15.48
N HIS A 21 -6.74 -7.51 -15.22
CA HIS A 21 -5.72 -6.86 -14.41
C HIS A 21 -5.82 -7.28 -12.94
N ALA A 22 -7.04 -7.34 -12.37
CA ALA A 22 -7.26 -7.81 -11.01
C ALA A 22 -6.77 -9.25 -10.83
N GLU A 23 -7.03 -10.14 -11.79
CA GLU A 23 -6.53 -11.52 -11.75
C GLU A 23 -5.00 -11.57 -11.81
N HIS A 24 -4.36 -10.75 -12.64
CA HIS A 24 -2.90 -10.66 -12.66
C HIS A 24 -2.33 -10.17 -11.31
N ILE A 25 -2.95 -9.15 -10.69
CA ILE A 25 -2.53 -8.66 -9.38
C ILE A 25 -2.62 -9.79 -8.35
N ILE A 26 -3.76 -10.46 -8.27
CA ILE A 26 -4.02 -11.52 -7.29
C ILE A 26 -3.05 -12.69 -7.49
N HIS A 27 -2.87 -13.17 -8.72
CA HIS A 27 -2.16 -14.42 -8.98
C HIS A 27 -0.65 -14.26 -9.22
N SER A 28 -0.17 -13.04 -9.49
CA SER A 28 1.25 -12.81 -9.80
C SER A 28 1.86 -11.73 -8.90
N VAL A 29 1.21 -10.57 -8.77
CA VAL A 29 1.85 -9.41 -8.13
C VAL A 29 1.88 -9.52 -6.60
N MET A 30 0.76 -9.89 -5.97
CA MET A 30 0.65 -9.81 -4.51
C MET A 30 1.67 -10.70 -3.78
N MET A 31 1.88 -11.94 -4.26
CA MET A 31 2.85 -12.85 -3.64
C MET A 31 4.29 -12.35 -3.83
N ASP A 32 4.63 -11.88 -5.03
CA ASP A 32 5.94 -11.31 -5.32
C ASP A 32 6.23 -10.08 -4.43
N LYS A 33 5.23 -9.22 -4.22
CA LYS A 33 5.32 -8.08 -3.30
C LYS A 33 5.54 -8.51 -1.86
N ILE A 34 4.83 -9.56 -1.38
CA ILE A 34 5.02 -10.09 -0.04
C ILE A 34 6.47 -10.58 0.15
N ILE A 35 6.97 -11.39 -0.77
CA ILE A 35 8.35 -11.92 -0.71
C ILE A 35 9.36 -10.78 -0.77
N HIS A 36 9.21 -9.87 -1.73
CA HIS A 36 10.11 -8.74 -1.91
C HIS A 36 10.21 -7.85 -0.65
N LEU A 37 9.07 -7.52 -0.06
CA LEU A 37 9.02 -6.66 1.13
C LEU A 37 9.55 -7.37 2.37
N ASP A 38 9.38 -8.69 2.47
CA ASP A 38 9.99 -9.52 3.51
C ASP A 38 11.52 -9.50 3.41
N GLU A 39 12.04 -9.74 2.21
CA GLU A 39 13.49 -9.66 1.95
C GLU A 39 14.05 -8.27 2.22
N LEU A 40 13.34 -7.22 1.81
CA LEU A 40 13.73 -5.83 2.10
C LEU A 40 13.82 -5.60 3.62
N TYR A 41 12.84 -6.11 4.38
CA TYR A 41 12.83 -5.98 5.83
C TYR A 41 13.99 -6.73 6.51
N GLU A 42 14.32 -7.93 6.03
CA GLU A 42 15.42 -8.75 6.57
C GLU A 42 16.81 -8.18 6.20
N LYS A 43 16.95 -7.61 5.00
CA LYS A 43 18.21 -6.99 4.53
C LYS A 43 18.49 -5.61 5.13
N THR A 44 17.49 -4.96 5.74
CA THR A 44 17.67 -3.63 6.35
C THR A 44 18.18 -3.73 7.78
N ASP A 45 19.14 -2.85 8.12
CA ASP A 45 19.67 -2.72 9.48
C ASP A 45 18.57 -2.34 10.49
N HIS A 46 18.81 -2.51 11.79
CA HIS A 46 17.85 -2.05 12.80
C HIS A 46 17.83 -0.52 12.94
N VAL A 47 18.97 0.14 12.71
CA VAL A 47 19.19 1.58 12.86
C VAL A 47 20.12 2.10 11.76
N SER A 48 20.06 3.41 11.47
CA SER A 48 21.06 4.04 10.61
C SER A 48 22.37 4.19 11.37
N SER A 49 23.45 3.61 10.85
CA SER A 49 24.81 3.75 11.37
C SER A 49 25.61 4.84 10.66
N GLU A 50 24.97 5.66 9.81
CA GLU A 50 25.65 6.68 9.00
C GLU A 50 25.89 7.94 9.82
N GLU A 51 27.16 8.33 9.96
CA GLU A 51 27.56 9.52 10.70
C GLU A 51 27.24 10.82 9.94
N LEU A 52 27.05 11.91 10.68
CA LEU A 52 26.79 13.23 10.12
C LEU A 52 28.06 13.80 9.46
N THR A 53 28.08 13.81 8.12
CA THR A 53 29.13 14.49 7.35
C THR A 53 28.81 15.99 7.20
N LEU A 54 29.59 16.84 7.88
CA LEU A 54 29.53 18.30 7.74
C LEU A 54 30.32 18.78 6.50
N LEU A 55 29.83 19.85 5.88
CA LEU A 55 30.45 20.56 4.76
C LEU A 55 30.68 22.03 5.17
N PRO A 56 31.59 22.78 4.52
CA PRO A 56 31.91 24.17 4.88
C PRO A 56 30.70 25.12 4.99
N ALA A 57 29.61 24.83 4.28
CA ALA A 57 28.37 25.59 4.33
C ALA A 57 27.10 24.72 4.48
N GLY A 58 27.22 23.50 5.03
CA GLY A 58 26.07 22.61 5.14
C GLY A 58 26.40 21.23 5.70
N ALA A 59 25.59 20.25 5.34
CA ALA A 59 25.82 18.86 5.66
C ALA A 59 25.24 17.96 4.58
N GLN A 60 25.80 16.77 4.41
CA GLN A 60 25.25 15.78 3.51
C GLN A 60 23.94 15.20 4.09
N ALA A 61 23.01 14.85 3.22
CA ALA A 61 21.84 14.08 3.61
C ALA A 61 22.22 12.62 3.89
N ASN A 62 21.55 11.98 4.84
CA ASN A 62 21.77 10.58 5.18
C ASN A 62 21.37 9.69 3.99
N LYS A 63 22.34 9.02 3.36
CA LYS A 63 22.13 8.25 2.12
C LYS A 63 21.26 7.03 2.37
N LYS A 64 21.51 6.29 3.45
CA LYS A 64 20.70 5.10 3.80
C LYS A 64 19.21 5.43 3.92
N ILE A 65 18.88 6.60 4.49
CA ILE A 65 17.50 7.06 4.63
C ILE A 65 16.90 7.51 3.29
N ILE A 66 17.69 8.17 2.43
CA ILE A 66 17.23 8.54 1.09
C ILE A 66 16.92 7.31 0.26
N GLU A 67 17.84 6.35 0.21
CA GLU A 67 17.73 5.12 -0.58
C GLU A 67 16.53 4.29 -0.13
N LEU A 68 16.47 3.95 1.17
CA LEU A 68 15.33 3.21 1.71
C LEU A 68 14.02 3.99 1.57
N GLY A 69 14.04 5.31 1.80
CA GLY A 69 12.87 6.16 1.64
C GLY A 69 12.30 6.17 0.22
N GLN A 70 13.17 6.14 -0.80
CA GLN A 70 12.77 6.05 -2.20
C GLN A 70 12.14 4.68 -2.52
N THR A 71 12.75 3.59 -2.06
CA THR A 71 12.19 2.24 -2.21
C THR A 71 10.82 2.14 -1.57
N ILE A 72 10.68 2.55 -0.30
CA ILE A 72 9.38 2.53 0.41
C ILE A 72 8.34 3.40 -0.29
N LYS A 73 8.73 4.58 -0.78
CA LYS A 73 7.83 5.44 -1.55
C LYS A 73 7.30 4.71 -2.79
N HIS A 74 8.16 4.02 -3.53
CA HIS A 74 7.76 3.26 -4.72
C HIS A 74 6.78 2.14 -4.35
N GLU A 75 7.08 1.38 -3.29
CA GLU A 75 6.25 0.27 -2.84
C GLU A 75 4.87 0.71 -2.34
N ILE A 76 4.79 1.85 -1.64
CA ILE A 76 3.50 2.43 -1.24
C ILE A 76 2.67 2.81 -2.47
N LEU A 77 3.27 3.46 -3.47
CA LEU A 77 2.55 3.86 -4.67
C LEU A 77 2.02 2.64 -5.44
N GLY A 78 2.83 1.57 -5.53
CA GLY A 78 2.37 0.29 -6.07
C GLY A 78 1.15 -0.27 -5.32
N LEU A 79 1.18 -0.31 -3.99
CA LEU A 79 0.03 -0.76 -3.19
C LEU A 79 -1.22 0.09 -3.45
N VAL A 80 -1.06 1.41 -3.59
CA VAL A 80 -2.17 2.32 -3.88
C VAL A 80 -2.81 2.01 -5.24
N GLU A 81 -2.00 1.73 -6.25
CA GLU A 81 -2.45 1.38 -7.60
C GLU A 81 -3.11 -0.01 -7.64
N ASP A 82 -2.48 -1.01 -7.04
CA ASP A 82 -3.01 -2.38 -6.97
C ASP A 82 -4.35 -2.39 -6.23
N ALA A 83 -4.42 -1.72 -5.07
CA ALA A 83 -5.65 -1.63 -4.29
C ALA A 83 -6.76 -0.87 -5.02
N GLU A 84 -6.41 0.08 -5.89
CA GLU A 84 -7.35 0.82 -6.73
C GLU A 84 -8.01 -0.10 -7.77
N VAL A 85 -7.20 -0.91 -8.47
CA VAL A 85 -7.70 -1.88 -9.46
C VAL A 85 -8.59 -2.94 -8.80
N LEU A 86 -8.13 -3.53 -7.69
CA LEU A 86 -8.91 -4.53 -6.96
C LEU A 86 -10.23 -3.95 -6.44
N ARG A 87 -10.22 -2.71 -5.93
CA ARG A 87 -11.43 -2.06 -5.46
C ARG A 87 -12.43 -1.86 -6.60
N GLN A 88 -11.97 -1.39 -7.76
CA GLN A 88 -12.83 -1.21 -8.94
C GLN A 88 -13.41 -2.55 -9.39
N TRP A 89 -12.59 -3.59 -9.47
CA TRP A 89 -13.03 -4.94 -9.82
C TRP A 89 -14.12 -5.48 -8.88
N ILE A 90 -13.90 -5.41 -7.55
CA ILE A 90 -14.90 -5.87 -6.57
C ILE A 90 -16.18 -5.03 -6.68
N THR A 91 -16.05 -3.70 -6.80
CA THR A 91 -17.21 -2.80 -6.93
C THR A 91 -18.07 -3.14 -8.15
N LEU A 92 -17.44 -3.48 -9.28
CA LEU A 92 -18.14 -3.85 -10.51
C LEU A 92 -18.83 -5.22 -10.44
N ASN A 93 -18.45 -6.05 -9.47
CA ASN A 93 -19.06 -7.34 -9.16
C ASN A 93 -20.14 -7.26 -8.05
N ILE A 94 -20.42 -6.07 -7.51
CA ILE A 94 -21.56 -5.89 -6.62
C ILE A 94 -22.86 -6.10 -7.43
N PRO A 95 -23.76 -6.99 -7.00
CA PRO A 95 -24.98 -7.31 -7.74
C PRO A 95 -26.02 -6.20 -7.57
N LYS A 96 -27.14 -6.33 -8.28
CA LYS A 96 -28.31 -5.49 -8.03
C LYS A 96 -28.72 -5.56 -6.56
N ILE A 97 -29.14 -4.42 -6.02
CA ILE A 97 -29.70 -4.33 -4.66
C ILE A 97 -31.05 -5.05 -4.63
N GLU A 98 -31.17 -6.03 -3.74
CA GLU A 98 -32.34 -6.88 -3.56
C GLU A 98 -32.49 -7.23 -2.07
N ASP A 99 -33.72 -7.55 -1.65
CA ASP A 99 -34.00 -7.99 -0.28
C ASP A 99 -33.55 -9.44 -0.09
N GLY A 100 -32.65 -9.66 0.88
CA GLY A 100 -32.17 -10.99 1.26
C GLY A 100 -30.95 -11.49 0.49
N ASN A 101 -30.35 -12.59 0.98
CA ASN A 101 -29.11 -13.19 0.44
C ASN A 101 -27.94 -12.19 0.31
N ASN A 102 -27.76 -11.30 1.29
CA ASN A 102 -26.76 -10.22 1.23
C ASN A 102 -25.40 -10.60 1.86
N PHE A 103 -25.23 -11.83 2.34
CA PHE A 103 -23.98 -12.27 2.98
C PHE A 103 -22.75 -12.06 2.09
N GLY A 104 -22.81 -12.50 0.82
CA GLY A 104 -21.67 -12.33 -0.10
C GLY A 104 -21.37 -10.88 -0.42
N VAL A 105 -22.38 -9.99 -0.39
CA VAL A 105 -22.18 -8.55 -0.56
C VAL A 105 -21.47 -7.96 0.66
N GLY A 106 -21.83 -8.39 1.88
CA GLY A 106 -21.10 -8.02 3.10
C GLY A 106 -19.62 -8.43 3.06
N VAL A 107 -19.32 -9.63 2.53
CA VAL A 107 -17.92 -10.06 2.31
C VAL A 107 -17.18 -9.14 1.33
N GLN A 108 -17.84 -8.69 0.25
CA GLN A 108 -17.27 -7.72 -0.67
C GLN A 108 -17.01 -6.38 0.05
N GLU A 109 -17.96 -5.88 0.84
CA GLU A 109 -17.84 -4.62 1.60
C GLU A 109 -16.67 -4.65 2.61
N ASP A 110 -16.48 -5.77 3.32
CA ASP A 110 -15.37 -5.93 4.27
C ASP A 110 -14.01 -5.83 3.57
N ILE A 111 -13.83 -6.55 2.45
CA ILE A 111 -12.58 -6.53 1.69
C ILE A 111 -12.35 -5.14 1.04
N LEU A 112 -13.40 -4.49 0.55
CA LEU A 112 -13.34 -3.11 0.05
C LEU A 112 -12.86 -2.14 1.14
N ALA A 113 -13.35 -2.27 2.37
CA ALA A 113 -12.92 -1.44 3.50
C ALA A 113 -11.43 -1.64 3.81
N MET A 114 -10.93 -2.88 3.74
CA MET A 114 -9.51 -3.19 3.94
C MET A 114 -8.63 -2.55 2.86
N LEU A 115 -9.03 -2.61 1.59
CA LEU A 115 -8.32 -1.97 0.47
C LEU A 115 -8.22 -0.45 0.67
N VAL A 116 -9.32 0.19 1.08
CA VAL A 116 -9.37 1.63 1.37
C VAL A 116 -8.47 1.99 2.57
N ALA A 117 -8.51 1.20 3.63
CA ALA A 117 -7.67 1.42 4.82
C ALA A 117 -6.17 1.32 4.51
N GLY A 118 -5.76 0.30 3.72
CA GLY A 118 -4.39 0.12 3.28
C GLY A 118 -3.89 1.32 2.45
N LYS A 119 -4.68 1.72 1.44
CA LYS A 119 -4.39 2.90 0.60
C LYS A 119 -4.26 4.19 1.44
N THR A 120 -5.20 4.42 2.34
CA THR A 120 -5.24 5.63 3.18
C THR A 120 -4.01 5.72 4.08
N THR A 121 -3.65 4.60 4.72
CA THR A 121 -2.45 4.51 5.57
C THR A 121 -1.18 4.78 4.77
N GLY A 122 -1.04 4.18 3.58
CA GLY A 122 0.10 4.42 2.70
C GLY A 122 0.25 5.88 2.28
N LEU A 123 -0.85 6.51 1.82
CA LEU A 123 -0.82 7.93 1.42
C LEU A 123 -0.50 8.87 2.60
N ALA A 124 -1.02 8.58 3.79
CA ALA A 124 -0.70 9.33 5.00
C ALA A 124 0.81 9.27 5.32
N PHE A 125 1.43 8.11 5.15
CA PHE A 125 2.88 7.97 5.30
C PHE A 125 3.67 8.84 4.32
N LEU A 126 3.30 8.82 3.02
CA LEU A 126 3.95 9.64 1.99
C LEU A 126 3.90 11.14 2.30
N ASN A 127 2.76 11.61 2.80
CA ASN A 127 2.57 13.02 3.17
C ASN A 127 3.50 13.48 4.30
N ASN A 128 3.96 12.54 5.13
CA ASN A 128 4.82 12.83 6.27
C ASN A 128 6.33 12.69 5.98
N LEU A 129 6.73 12.15 4.82
CA LEU A 129 8.15 11.92 4.50
C LEU A 129 9.02 13.20 4.58
N LYS A 130 8.46 14.35 4.18
CA LYS A 130 9.15 15.65 4.24
C LYS A 130 9.48 16.11 5.67
N ALA A 131 8.73 15.66 6.67
CA ALA A 131 8.87 16.12 8.05
C ALA A 131 10.25 15.81 8.62
N TYR A 132 10.80 14.63 8.30
CA TYR A 132 12.16 14.25 8.67
C TYR A 132 13.19 15.23 8.11
N HIS A 133 13.13 15.55 6.81
CA HIS A 133 14.11 16.44 6.18
C HIS A 133 14.08 17.84 6.78
N ILE A 134 12.88 18.36 7.09
CA ILE A 134 12.71 19.66 7.76
C ILE A 134 13.30 19.62 9.19
N ALA A 135 12.98 18.59 9.97
CA ALA A 135 13.48 18.42 11.33
C ALA A 135 15.01 18.30 11.37
N ARG A 136 15.57 17.47 10.48
CA ARG A 136 17.01 17.26 10.36
C ARG A 136 17.73 18.55 9.97
N ALA A 137 17.25 19.26 8.95
CA ALA A 137 17.82 20.55 8.54
C ALA A 137 17.79 21.59 9.68
N THR A 138 16.70 21.63 10.45
CA THR A 138 16.57 22.50 11.63
C THR A 138 17.61 22.16 12.68
N MET A 139 17.88 20.87 12.92
CA MET A 139 18.86 20.44 13.89
C MET A 139 20.30 20.71 13.43
N ILE A 140 20.61 20.47 12.15
CA ILE A 140 21.92 20.81 11.57
C ILE A 140 22.21 22.31 11.68
N LYS A 141 21.22 23.17 11.47
CA LYS A 141 21.37 24.61 11.70
C LYS A 141 21.80 24.93 13.14
N LYS A 142 21.35 24.16 14.14
CA LYS A 142 21.77 24.30 15.53
C LYS A 142 23.20 23.80 15.75
N VAL A 143 23.59 22.67 15.14
CA VAL A 143 24.97 22.16 15.15
C VAL A 143 25.94 23.22 14.62
N LEU A 144 25.63 23.82 13.46
CA LEU A 144 26.47 24.84 12.85
C LEU A 144 26.55 26.13 13.69
N LYS A 145 25.45 26.51 14.36
CA LYS A 145 25.40 27.70 15.21
C LYS A 145 26.10 27.51 16.57
N TYR A 146 26.09 26.28 17.10
CA TYR A 146 26.60 25.95 18.43
C TYR A 146 27.51 24.70 18.37
N PRO A 147 28.70 24.80 17.77
CA PRO A 147 29.55 23.64 17.48
C PRO A 147 30.06 22.92 18.73
N ASN A 148 30.15 23.61 19.87
CA ASN A 148 30.63 23.03 21.14
C ASN A 148 29.52 22.32 21.94
N LEU A 149 28.27 22.33 21.47
CA LEU A 149 27.14 21.64 22.11
C LEU A 149 26.91 20.29 21.42
N GLU A 150 27.61 19.27 21.91
CA GLU A 150 27.58 17.90 21.36
C GLU A 150 26.17 17.30 21.28
N ASP A 151 25.25 17.69 22.17
CA ASP A 151 23.88 17.18 22.17
C ASP A 151 23.12 17.49 20.88
N TYR A 152 23.46 18.58 20.17
CA TYR A 152 22.87 18.83 18.85
C TYR A 152 23.35 17.82 17.80
N GLN A 153 24.60 17.35 17.87
CA GLN A 153 25.11 16.31 16.98
C GLN A 153 24.45 14.97 17.30
N ARG A 154 24.35 14.62 18.59
CA ARG A 154 23.61 13.42 19.05
C ARG A 154 22.15 13.46 18.60
N ALA A 155 21.49 14.60 18.72
CA ALA A 155 20.09 14.76 18.28
C ALA A 155 19.91 14.52 16.77
N VAL A 156 20.89 14.86 15.92
CA VAL A 156 20.83 14.50 14.49
C VAL A 156 20.93 12.99 14.31
N ALA A 157 21.87 12.32 14.98
CA ALA A 157 22.01 10.87 14.91
C ALA A 157 20.74 10.13 15.38
N GLU A 158 20.12 10.59 16.46
CA GLU A 158 18.85 10.04 16.96
C GLU A 158 17.68 10.28 15.98
N LEU A 159 17.62 11.45 15.32
CA LEU A 159 16.63 11.71 14.28
C LEU A 159 16.80 10.77 13.08
N ASP A 160 18.04 10.55 12.65
CA ASP A 160 18.37 9.64 11.54
C ASP A 160 18.01 8.19 11.92
N SER A 161 18.41 7.72 13.11
CA SER A 161 18.06 6.39 13.63
C SER A 161 16.54 6.18 13.69
N LYS A 162 15.80 7.11 14.30
CA LYS A 162 14.34 7.05 14.39
C LYS A 162 13.69 6.99 13.01
N GLN A 163 14.13 7.80 12.05
CA GLN A 163 13.57 7.80 10.71
C GLN A 163 13.85 6.49 9.98
N TYR A 164 15.06 5.95 10.11
CA TYR A 164 15.41 4.68 9.48
C TYR A 164 14.57 3.52 10.03
N THR A 165 14.41 3.42 11.35
CA THR A 165 13.51 2.44 11.97
C THR A 165 12.06 2.62 11.51
N HIS A 166 11.60 3.87 11.34
CA HIS A 166 10.26 4.14 10.84
C HIS A 166 10.05 3.66 9.39
N LEU A 167 11.02 3.92 8.50
CA LEU A 167 11.01 3.41 7.13
C LEU A 167 11.02 1.88 7.09
N ARG A 168 11.85 1.25 7.93
CA ARG A 168 11.93 -0.21 8.04
C ARG A 168 10.62 -0.83 8.51
N ASN A 169 9.97 -0.24 9.51
CA ASN A 169 8.66 -0.71 9.97
C ASN A 169 7.59 -0.55 8.88
N CYS A 170 7.65 0.51 8.07
CA CYS A 170 6.75 0.68 6.94
C CYS A 170 6.88 -0.48 5.92
N ALA A 171 8.08 -0.98 5.63
CA ALA A 171 8.27 -2.15 4.77
C ALA A 171 7.47 -3.37 5.27
N ARG A 172 7.60 -3.65 6.58
CA ARG A 172 6.87 -4.73 7.25
C ARG A 172 5.36 -4.51 7.23
N ASP A 173 4.90 -3.29 7.47
CA ASP A 173 3.47 -2.97 7.45
C ASP A 173 2.87 -3.14 6.05
N LEU A 174 3.59 -2.75 5.01
CA LEU A 174 3.20 -3.00 3.61
C LEU A 174 3.11 -4.49 3.32
N ARG A 175 4.13 -5.28 3.71
CA ARG A 175 4.13 -6.73 3.56
C ARG A 175 2.91 -7.36 4.24
N ASN A 176 2.62 -6.94 5.48
CA ASN A 176 1.48 -7.44 6.23
C ASN A 176 0.15 -7.07 5.55
N ASN A 177 0.03 -5.85 5.03
CA ASN A 177 -1.16 -5.42 4.30
C ASN A 177 -1.39 -6.29 3.06
N TYR A 178 -0.37 -6.52 2.24
CA TYR A 178 -0.48 -7.44 1.10
C TYR A 178 -0.84 -8.85 1.53
N ALA A 179 -0.19 -9.40 2.58
CA ALA A 179 -0.43 -10.76 3.04
C ALA A 179 -1.87 -10.98 3.53
N VAL A 180 -2.39 -10.05 4.35
CA VAL A 180 -3.76 -10.15 4.85
C VAL A 180 -4.77 -9.93 3.71
N LEU A 181 -4.55 -8.96 2.83
CA LEU A 181 -5.42 -8.75 1.67
C LEU A 181 -5.45 -9.99 0.76
N PHE A 182 -4.28 -10.56 0.47
CA PHE A 182 -4.15 -11.74 -0.38
C PHE A 182 -4.89 -12.93 0.22
N ASP A 183 -4.67 -13.23 1.50
CA ASP A 183 -5.34 -14.33 2.21
C ASP A 183 -6.86 -14.15 2.22
N MET A 184 -7.34 -12.94 2.52
CA MET A 184 -8.77 -12.61 2.52
C MET A 184 -9.39 -12.73 1.13
N ILE A 185 -8.70 -12.26 0.08
CA ILE A 185 -9.19 -12.35 -1.30
C ILE A 185 -9.27 -13.82 -1.74
N ILE A 186 -8.19 -14.58 -1.59
CA ILE A 186 -8.12 -15.98 -2.03
C ILE A 186 -9.18 -16.84 -1.35
N LYS A 187 -9.38 -16.69 -0.03
CA LYS A 187 -10.39 -17.44 0.71
C LYS A 187 -11.83 -17.12 0.27
N ASN A 188 -12.07 -15.94 -0.29
CA ASN A 188 -13.40 -15.43 -0.59
C ASN A 188 -13.64 -15.22 -2.10
N MET A 189 -12.79 -15.75 -2.98
CA MET A 189 -12.87 -15.53 -4.43
C MET A 189 -14.25 -15.79 -5.03
N ASP A 190 -14.92 -16.87 -4.62
CA ASP A 190 -16.27 -17.19 -5.10
C ASP A 190 -17.29 -16.12 -4.73
N LYS A 191 -17.20 -15.55 -3.52
CA LYS A 191 -18.10 -14.48 -3.06
C LYS A 191 -17.75 -13.15 -3.70
N LEU A 192 -16.48 -12.90 -4.01
CA LEU A 192 -16.05 -11.71 -4.73
C LEU A 192 -16.58 -11.68 -6.17
N LYS A 193 -16.56 -12.81 -6.88
CA LYS A 193 -17.08 -12.94 -8.25
C LYS A 193 -18.59 -13.12 -8.31
N ARG A 194 -19.17 -13.89 -7.38
CA ARG A 194 -20.59 -14.31 -7.38
C ARG A 194 -21.18 -14.25 -5.97
N PRO A 195 -21.41 -13.05 -5.42
CA PRO A 195 -21.83 -12.87 -4.02
C PRO A 195 -23.19 -13.52 -3.70
N LYS A 196 -24.09 -13.60 -4.68
CA LYS A 196 -25.41 -14.25 -4.54
C LYS A 196 -25.38 -15.77 -4.78
N GLY A 197 -24.23 -16.34 -5.15
CA GLY A 197 -24.10 -17.71 -5.61
C GLY A 197 -24.49 -17.90 -7.07
N SER A 198 -24.30 -19.11 -7.58
CA SER A 198 -24.88 -19.52 -8.86
C SER A 198 -26.32 -19.92 -8.57
N ASN A 199 -27.31 -19.30 -9.20
CA ASN A 199 -28.67 -19.84 -9.23
C ASN A 199 -28.64 -21.18 -10.00
N GLN A 200 -28.16 -22.26 -9.37
CA GLN A 200 -28.66 -23.58 -9.73
C GLN A 200 -30.09 -23.60 -9.22
N ASN A 201 -31.02 -23.46 -10.16
CA ASN A 201 -32.45 -23.54 -9.97
C ASN A 201 -32.80 -24.52 -8.85
N ASN A 202 -33.58 -24.04 -7.86
CA ASN A 202 -34.47 -24.89 -7.07
C ASN A 202 -35.58 -25.45 -7.99
N SER A 203 -35.18 -26.22 -8.99
CA SER A 203 -36.04 -27.13 -9.73
C SER A 203 -35.65 -28.53 -9.32
N SER A 204 -35.92 -28.87 -8.06
CA SER A 204 -36.03 -30.26 -7.66
C SER A 204 -37.11 -30.42 -6.60
N MET A 205 -38.19 -31.04 -7.06
CA MET A 205 -39.21 -31.80 -6.33
C MET A 205 -39.99 -31.07 -5.24
N TYR A 206 -41.21 -30.65 -5.60
CA TYR A 206 -42.44 -31.41 -5.29
C TYR A 206 -43.44 -31.26 -6.44
#